data_AF-A0A957KNV4-F1
#
_entry.id   AF-A0A957KNV4-F1
#
_cell.length_a   1.000
_cell.length_b   1.000
_cell.length_c   1.000
_cell.angle_alpha   90.00
_cell.angle_beta   90.00
_cell.angle_gamma   90.00
#
_symmetry.space_group_name_H-M   'P 1'
#
loop_
_entity.id
_entity.type
_entity.pdbx_description
1 polymer ?
#
loop_
_entity_poly.entity_id
_entity_poly.type
_entity_poly.pdbx_seq_one_letter_code
_entity_poly.pdbx_strand_id
1 'polypeptide(L)' 'MSTQADSTLSNVDLAAEITAVPHHLGIIMDGNGRWAQARGMPRLAGHRAGVDNIRRILEHCVQRGVKVLT' A
#
# COMPACT_ATOMS: atom_id res chain seq x y z
N MET A 1 32.85 -41.08 -9.74
CA MET A 1 32.63 -40.79 -8.31
C MET A 1 33.22 -39.41 -8.06
N SER A 2 32.50 -38.36 -7.70
CA SER A 2 31.07 -38.17 -7.51
C SER A 2 30.82 -36.68 -7.76
N THR A 3 29.82 -36.39 -8.57
CA THR A 3 29.24 -35.08 -8.77
C THR A 3 28.70 -34.58 -7.42
N GLN A 4 29.20 -33.45 -6.91
CA GLN A 4 28.52 -32.66 -5.87
C GLN A 4 28.23 -31.31 -6.51
N ALA A 5 27.04 -31.18 -7.11
CA ALA A 5 25.85 -30.66 -6.45
C ALA A 5 25.98 -29.14 -6.24
N ASP A 6 25.68 -28.46 -7.35
CA ASP A 6 24.97 -27.18 -7.43
C ASP A 6 24.23 -26.86 -6.12
N SER A 7 24.88 -26.07 -5.27
CA SER A 7 24.38 -25.68 -3.95
C SER A 7 24.54 -24.18 -3.83
N THR A 8 23.58 -23.47 -4.39
CA THR A 8 22.56 -22.72 -3.65
C THR A 8 22.12 -21.62 -4.62
N LEU A 9 20.95 -21.80 -5.23
CA LEU A 9 20.17 -20.68 -5.75
C LEU A 9 19.92 -19.76 -4.55
N SER A 10 20.84 -18.80 -4.34
CA SER A 10 20.64 -17.71 -3.40
C SER A 10 19.32 -17.08 -3.78
N ASN A 11 18.36 -17.11 -2.86
CA ASN A 11 17.05 -16.50 -2.99
C ASN A 11 17.18 -15.23 -3.83
N VAL A 12 16.66 -15.29 -5.06
CA VAL A 12 16.62 -14.20 -6.03
C VAL A 12 16.31 -12.93 -5.27
N ASP A 13 17.19 -11.93 -5.40
CA ASP A 13 17.11 -10.59 -4.82
C ASP A 13 15.67 -10.08 -4.67
N LEU A 14 14.98 -10.45 -3.59
CA LEU A 14 13.52 -10.32 -3.49
C LEU A 14 13.09 -8.90 -3.09
N ALA A 15 14.05 -8.04 -2.82
CA ALA A 15 13.83 -6.62 -2.65
C ALA A 15 14.63 -5.90 -3.73
N ALA A 16 14.15 -5.98 -4.98
CA ALA A 16 14.45 -4.93 -5.93
C ALA A 16 14.11 -3.61 -5.23
N GLU A 17 15.13 -2.84 -4.87
CA GLU A 17 14.95 -1.57 -4.19
C GLU A 17 14.08 -0.71 -5.08
N ILE A 18 12.83 -0.45 -4.68
CA ILE A 18 11.90 0.37 -5.45
C ILE A 18 12.36 1.81 -5.28
N THR A 19 13.34 2.19 -6.08
CA THR A 19 13.92 3.53 -6.13
C THR A 19 13.09 4.47 -6.99
N ALA A 20 12.24 3.93 -7.86
CA ALA A 20 11.38 4.68 -8.76
C ALA A 20 9.97 4.85 -8.19
N VAL A 21 9.41 6.04 -8.34
CA VAL A 21 8.01 6.31 -7.99
C VAL A 21 7.10 5.56 -8.97
N PRO A 22 6.09 4.80 -8.50
CA PRO A 22 5.18 4.09 -9.37
C PRO A 22 4.32 5.06 -10.19
N HIS A 23 4.10 4.74 -11.46
CA HIS A 23 3.22 5.52 -12.33
C HIS A 23 1.74 5.41 -11.91
N HIS A 24 1.30 4.21 -11.53
CA HIS A 24 -0.06 3.90 -11.12
C HIS A 24 -0.06 3.16 -9.78
N LEU A 25 -0.82 3.69 -8.82
CA LEU A 25 -1.02 3.12 -7.50
C LEU A 25 -2.50 2.77 -7.31
N GLY A 26 -2.79 1.55 -6.85
CA GLY A 26 -4.14 1.13 -6.46
C GLY A 26 -4.23 0.97 -4.94
N ILE A 27 -5.28 1.51 -4.32
CA ILE A 27 -5.52 1.43 -2.87
C ILE A 27 -6.93 0.94 -2.60
N ILE A 28 -7.04 -0.16 -1.85
CA ILE A 28 -8.33 -0.62 -1.32
C ILE A 28 -8.57 0.06 0.03
N MET A 29 -9.51 0.99 0.06
CA MET A 29 -9.88 1.69 1.30
C MET A 29 -10.82 0.83 2.17
N ASP A 30 -10.26 -0.02 3.03
CA ASP A 30 -11.01 -0.80 4.03
C ASP A 30 -10.87 -0.23 5.46
N GLY A 31 -11.75 -0.65 6.37
CA GLY A 31 -11.60 -0.44 7.81
C GLY A 31 -12.37 0.74 8.38
N ASN A 32 -12.98 1.59 7.55
CA ASN A 32 -13.73 2.78 7.98
C ASN A 32 -14.86 2.46 8.98
N GLY A 33 -15.59 1.37 8.75
CA GLY A 33 -16.65 0.92 9.66
C GLY A 33 -16.11 0.45 11.01
N ARG A 34 -15.03 -0.33 11.01
CA ARG A 34 -14.35 -0.80 12.24
C ARG A 34 -13.76 0.38 13.02
N TRP A 35 -13.19 1.36 12.31
CA TRP A 35 -12.67 2.60 12.90
C TRP A 35 -13.75 3.38 13.65
N ALA A 36 -14.96 3.50 13.07
CA ALA A 36 -16.09 4.17 13.70
C ALA A 36 -16.61 3.39 14.91
N GLN A 37 -16.76 2.06 14.77
CA GLN A 37 -17.22 1.18 15.85
C GLN A 37 -16.29 1.22 17.07
N ALA A 38 -14.98 1.18 16.86
CA ALA A 38 -13.98 1.27 17.92
C ALA A 38 -14.03 2.59 18.71
N ARG A 39 -14.70 3.62 18.16
CA ARG A 39 -14.87 4.95 18.76
C ARG A 39 -16.29 5.20 19.26
N GLY A 40 -17.17 4.19 19.24
CA GLY A 40 -18.58 4.36 19.59
C GLY A 40 -19.34 5.30 18.64
N MET A 41 -18.86 5.48 17.41
CA MET A 41 -19.41 6.42 16.44
C MET A 41 -20.30 5.72 15.40
N PRO A 42 -21.29 6.44 14.80
CA PRO A 42 -22.04 5.93 13.67
C PRO A 42 -21.15 5.60 12.47
N ARG A 43 -21.52 4.60 11.65
CA ARG A 43 -20.77 4.22 10.43
C ARG A 43 -20.54 5.39 9.47
N LEU A 44 -21.49 6.33 9.39
CA LEU A 44 -21.35 7.54 8.57
C LEU A 44 -20.12 8.39 8.95
N ALA A 45 -19.77 8.43 10.24
CA ALA A 45 -18.54 9.11 10.69
C ALA A 45 -17.28 8.42 10.13
N GLY A 46 -17.29 7.09 10.06
CA GLY A 46 -16.22 6.32 9.41
C GLY A 46 -16.10 6.61 7.91
N HIS A 47 -17.22 6.76 7.19
CA HIS A 47 -17.17 7.17 5.78
C HIS A 47 -16.55 8.56 5.61
N ARG A 48 -16.94 9.53 6.45
CA ARG A 48 -16.34 10.89 6.44
C ARG A 48 -14.84 10.84 6.72
N ALA A 49 -14.43 10.08 7.73
CA ALA A 49 -13.01 9.88 8.05
C ALA A 49 -12.23 9.24 6.89
N GLY A 50 -12.85 8.30 6.16
CA GLY A 50 -12.28 7.72 4.94
C GLY A 50 -12.06 8.76 3.84
N VAL A 51 -13.01 9.67 3.64
CA VAL A 51 -12.89 10.78 2.67
C VAL A 51 -11.79 11.76 3.07
N ASP A 52 -11.65 12.07 4.36
CA ASP A 52 -10.56 12.94 4.83
C ASP A 52 -9.19 12.28 4.69
N ASN A 53 -9.12 10.95 4.88
CA ASN A 53 -7.89 10.19 4.70
C ASN A 53 -7.45 10.15 3.23
N ILE A 54 -8.37 9.91 2.28
CA ILE A 54 -8.01 9.88 0.86
C ILE A 54 -7.51 11.24 0.35
N ARG A 55 -8.03 12.36 0.87
CA ARG A 55 -7.51 13.70 0.54
C ARG A 55 -6.03 13.83 0.88
N ARG A 56 -5.64 13.41 2.10
CA ARG A 56 -4.24 13.43 2.53
C ARG A 56 -3.36 12.54 1.65
N ILE A 57 -3.86 11.35 1.30
CA ILE A 57 -3.13 10.42 0.42
C ILE A 57 -2.94 11.03 -0.97
N LEU A 58 -3.98 11.64 -1.54
CA LEU A 58 -3.92 12.32 -2.84
C LEU A 58 -2.87 13.43 -2.86
N GLU A 59 -2.85 14.29 -1.83
CA GLU A 59 -1.85 15.35 -1.68
C GLU A 59 -0.42 14.78 -1.70
N HIS A 60 -0.18 13.69 -0.98
CA HIS A 60 1.12 13.02 -0.98
C HIS A 60 1.46 12.37 -2.32
N CYS A 61 0.49 11.74 -2.99
CA CYS A 61 0.69 11.13 -4.31
C CYS A 61 1.14 12.18 -5.34
N VAL A 62 0.50 13.35 -5.33
CA VAL A 62 0.86 14.48 -6.19
C VAL A 62 2.27 14.97 -5.88
N GLN A 63 2.60 15.20 -4.61
CA GLN A 63 3.93 15.65 -4.18
C GLN A 63 5.04 14.67 -4.56
N ARG A 64 4.75 13.36 -4.55
CA ARG A 64 5.70 12.30 -4.89
C ARG A 64 5.76 12.00 -6.39
N GLY A 65 4.83 12.53 -7.19
CA GLY A 65 4.83 12.37 -8.64
C GLY A 65 4.10 11.11 -9.16
N VAL A 66 3.27 10.47 -8.34
CA VAL A 66 2.38 9.39 -8.78
C VAL A 66 1.37 9.96 -9.77
N LYS A 67 1.22 9.33 -10.94
CA LYS A 67 0.39 9.87 -12.04
C LYS A 67 -1.05 9.38 -12.00
N VAL A 68 -1.27 8.17 -11.52
CA VAL A 68 -2.60 7.56 -11.44
C VAL A 68 -2.78 6.97 -10.04
N LEU A 69 -3.90 7.30 -9.41
CA LEU A 69 -4.37 6.68 -8.16
C LEU A 69 -5.74 6.06 -8.42
N THR A 70 -5.95 4.81 -7.99
CA THR A 70 -7.24 4.09 -8.09
C THR A 70 -7.68 3.60 -6.72
#